data_AF-A0A920GL32-F1
#
_entry.id   AF-A0A920GL32-F1
#
_cell.length_a   1.000
_cell.length_b   1.000
_cell.length_c   1.000
_cell.angle_alpha   90.00
_cell.angle_beta   90.00
_cell.angle_gamma   90.00
#
_symmetry.space_group_name_H-M   'P 1'
#
loop_
_entity.id
_entity.type
_entity.pdbx_description
1 polymer ?
#
loop_
_entity_poly.entity_id
_entity_poly.type
_entity_poly.pdbx_seq_one_letter_code
_entity_poly.pdbx_strand_id
1 'polypeptide(L)'
;MRDYLRDDIDQVLIDDSAAYQRAADFVGMVMPRYANRLKLYEDPLALFNRFQIEGQIETAFQREVRLPSGGSIVLDPTEALVSIDINSARATKGGDIEQTALQTNLEAAEEIARQLRLRDMGGLVVIDFIDMSSNRNQRAVENRIREALELDRARIQIGRISRFGLLEMSRQRLRPSLGETSGIVCPRCTGQGTIRDTKSLALAILRLIQEEAAKDRTGEVQAVVPVDVSAFLLNEKRSDINEIESRSGVRIVVVASPYLDTPHFEVRRLRTTKLINPETELRYRLALGRGAPTDSATETPVSAPEALVRGVTPTHLPPRRHLKRQKNHSRRKTTETT
;
A
#
# COMPACT_ATOMS: atom_id res chain seq x y z
N MET A 1 -19.89 3.81 -10.65
CA MET A 1 -21.26 3.71 -11.22
C MET A 1 -21.79 2.29 -11.12
N ARG A 2 -21.37 1.33 -11.96
CA ARG A 2 -21.91 -0.06 -11.98
C ARG A 2 -21.99 -0.75 -10.62
N ASP A 3 -20.95 -0.60 -9.80
CA ASP A 3 -20.81 -1.39 -8.57
C ASP A 3 -21.31 -0.67 -7.30
N TYR A 4 -21.73 0.60 -7.40
CA TYR A 4 -22.15 1.41 -6.24
C TYR A 4 -23.49 2.12 -6.45
N LEU A 5 -23.93 2.37 -7.67
CA LEU A 5 -25.18 3.08 -7.95
C LEU A 5 -26.37 2.15 -7.71
N ARG A 6 -27.05 2.32 -6.58
CA ARG A 6 -28.18 1.52 -6.12
C ARG A 6 -29.43 2.39 -5.96
N ASP A 7 -30.59 1.75 -5.84
CA ASP A 7 -31.89 2.44 -5.79
C ASP A 7 -32.05 3.34 -4.57
N ASP A 8 -31.37 3.04 -3.47
CA ASP A 8 -31.30 3.79 -2.20
C ASP A 8 -30.43 5.06 -2.27
N ILE A 9 -29.68 5.28 -3.37
CA ILE A 9 -28.84 6.48 -3.50
C ILE A 9 -29.66 7.63 -4.08
N ASP A 10 -29.87 8.68 -3.30
CA ASP A 10 -30.64 9.84 -3.77
C ASP A 10 -29.93 10.65 -4.85
N GLN A 11 -28.64 10.95 -4.66
CA GLN A 11 -27.88 11.87 -5.50
C GLN A 11 -26.41 11.41 -5.64
N VAL A 12 -25.84 11.65 -6.82
CA VAL A 12 -24.40 11.48 -7.11
C VAL A 12 -23.85 12.85 -7.46
N LEU A 13 -22.98 13.38 -6.58
CA LEU A 13 -22.34 14.68 -6.74
C LEU A 13 -20.97 14.51 -7.40
N ILE A 14 -20.68 15.33 -8.41
CA ILE A 14 -19.40 15.35 -9.13
C ILE A 14 -18.93 16.80 -9.17
N ASP A 15 -17.71 17.07 -8.74
CA ASP A 15 -17.10 18.40 -8.65
C ASP A 15 -16.34 18.81 -9.93
N ASP A 16 -15.92 17.85 -10.76
CA ASP A 16 -15.30 18.11 -12.06
C ASP A 16 -16.30 18.06 -13.23
N SER A 17 -16.34 19.13 -14.03
CA SER A 17 -17.25 19.26 -15.17
C SER A 17 -16.99 18.20 -16.26
N ALA A 18 -15.72 17.89 -16.55
CA ALA A 18 -15.37 16.88 -17.54
C ALA A 18 -15.75 15.47 -17.08
N ALA A 19 -15.54 15.16 -15.79
CA ALA A 19 -15.99 13.91 -15.17
C ALA A 19 -17.52 13.79 -15.16
N TYR A 20 -18.25 14.88 -14.90
CA TYR A 20 -19.71 14.90 -14.93
C TYR A 20 -20.25 14.52 -16.32
N GLN A 21 -19.71 15.13 -17.38
CA GLN A 21 -20.13 14.83 -18.74
C GLN A 21 -19.90 13.36 -19.11
N ARG A 22 -18.69 12.83 -18.83
CA ARG A 22 -18.39 11.40 -19.04
C ARG A 22 -19.32 10.48 -18.25
N ALA A 23 -19.63 10.85 -17.01
CA ALA A 23 -20.54 10.10 -16.16
C ALA A 23 -21.98 10.13 -16.69
N ALA A 24 -22.46 11.30 -17.13
CA ALA A 24 -23.79 11.47 -17.70
C ALA A 24 -23.96 10.67 -19.00
N ASP A 25 -22.97 10.69 -19.89
CA ASP A 25 -22.97 9.89 -21.12
C ASP A 25 -23.03 8.39 -20.81
N PHE A 26 -22.19 7.92 -19.88
CA PHE A 26 -22.17 6.51 -19.49
C PHE A 26 -23.49 6.06 -18.85
N VAL A 27 -24.03 6.84 -17.92
CA VAL A 27 -25.29 6.51 -17.24
C VAL A 27 -26.46 6.59 -18.21
N GLY A 28 -26.47 7.56 -19.14
CA GLY A 28 -27.47 7.64 -20.19
C GLY A 28 -27.52 6.41 -21.09
N MET A 29 -26.35 5.85 -21.43
CA MET A 29 -26.26 4.65 -22.26
C MET A 29 -26.59 3.35 -21.51
N VAL A 30 -26.07 3.19 -20.29
CA VAL A 30 -26.10 1.88 -19.58
C VAL A 30 -27.21 1.81 -18.54
N MET A 31 -27.56 2.92 -17.88
CA MET A 31 -28.50 2.96 -16.76
C MET A 31 -29.35 4.24 -16.74
N PRO A 32 -30.16 4.51 -17.78
CA PRO A 32 -30.85 5.79 -17.96
C PRO A 32 -31.80 6.18 -16.83
N ARG A 33 -32.29 5.20 -16.06
CA ARG A 33 -33.15 5.42 -14.88
C ARG A 33 -32.48 6.27 -13.79
N TYR A 34 -31.15 6.24 -13.69
CA TYR A 34 -30.41 7.00 -12.68
C TYR A 34 -29.86 8.34 -13.19
N ALA A 35 -30.08 8.70 -14.46
CA ALA A 35 -29.53 9.92 -15.05
C ALA A 35 -29.90 11.18 -14.24
N ASN A 36 -31.14 11.25 -13.75
CA ASN A 36 -31.65 12.38 -12.96
C ASN A 36 -30.99 12.52 -11.57
N ARG A 37 -30.25 11.50 -11.11
CA ARG A 37 -29.57 11.52 -9.81
C ARG A 37 -28.18 12.14 -9.90
N LEU A 38 -27.61 12.28 -11.10
CA LEU A 38 -26.29 12.90 -11.29
C LEU A 38 -26.43 14.42 -11.25
N LYS A 39 -25.68 15.06 -10.36
CA LYS A 39 -25.61 16.52 -10.25
C LYS A 39 -24.17 16.99 -10.24
N LEU A 40 -23.93 18.11 -10.92
CA LEU A 40 -22.68 18.83 -10.82
C LEU A 40 -22.66 19.62 -9.50
N TYR A 41 -21.55 19.56 -8.79
CA TYR A 41 -21.33 20.29 -7.55
C TYR A 41 -20.61 21.60 -7.88
N GLU A 42 -21.26 22.73 -7.60
CA GLU A 42 -20.79 24.09 -7.96
C GLU A 42 -20.46 24.96 -6.73
N ASP A 43 -20.62 24.41 -5.53
CA ASP A 43 -20.34 25.14 -4.28
C ASP A 43 -18.83 25.46 -4.16
N PRO A 44 -18.48 26.63 -3.58
CA PRO A 44 -17.08 27.06 -3.46
C PRO A 44 -16.26 26.25 -2.44
N LEU A 45 -16.93 25.57 -1.49
CA LEU A 45 -16.28 24.68 -0.53
C LEU A 45 -16.01 23.33 -1.20
N ALA A 46 -14.85 22.73 -0.96
CA ALA A 46 -14.56 21.39 -1.49
C ALA A 46 -15.64 20.37 -1.09
N LEU A 47 -16.01 19.49 -2.04
CA LEU A 47 -17.13 18.55 -1.90
C LEU A 47 -17.04 17.73 -0.59
N PHE A 48 -15.90 17.09 -0.33
CA PHE A 48 -15.73 16.24 0.85
C PHE A 48 -15.73 17.01 2.18
N ASN A 49 -15.23 18.26 2.17
CA ASN A 49 -15.29 19.15 3.32
C ASN A 49 -16.72 19.57 3.64
N ARG A 50 -17.53 19.86 2.61
CA ARG A 50 -18.94 20.23 2.77
C ARG A 50 -19.74 19.15 3.49
N PHE A 51 -19.44 17.88 3.21
CA PHE A 51 -20.07 16.70 3.82
C PHE A 51 -19.33 16.15 5.05
N GLN A 52 -18.24 16.80 5.48
CA GLN A 52 -17.45 16.41 6.66
C GLN A 52 -16.93 14.96 6.62
N ILE A 53 -16.62 14.45 5.41
CA ILE A 53 -16.12 13.09 5.23
C ILE A 53 -14.58 13.03 5.11
N GLU A 54 -13.91 14.16 4.94
CA GLU A 54 -12.45 14.23 4.80
C GLU A 54 -11.72 13.56 5.97
N GLY A 55 -12.14 13.87 7.21
CA GLY A 55 -11.57 13.24 8.40
C GLY A 55 -11.76 11.73 8.42
N GLN A 56 -12.83 11.20 7.83
CA GLN A 56 -13.05 9.75 7.73
C GLN A 56 -12.19 9.11 6.65
N ILE A 57 -11.90 9.83 5.56
CA ILE A 57 -10.98 9.37 4.51
C ILE A 57 -9.57 9.25 5.08
N GLU A 58 -9.14 10.23 5.87
CA GLU A 58 -7.85 10.21 6.57
C GLU A 58 -7.71 9.00 7.51
N THR A 59 -8.79 8.55 8.15
CA THR A 59 -8.74 7.32 8.98
C THR A 59 -8.35 6.07 8.19
N ALA A 60 -8.54 6.03 6.87
CA ALA A 60 -8.13 4.90 6.03
C ALA A 60 -6.61 4.80 5.86
N PHE A 61 -5.87 5.90 6.05
CA PHE A 61 -4.41 5.93 6.00
C PHE A 61 -3.75 5.68 7.36
N GLN A 62 -4.51 5.83 8.45
CA GLN A 62 -3.99 5.66 9.81
C GLN A 62 -3.79 4.19 10.16
N ARG A 63 -2.74 3.87 10.91
CA ARG A 63 -2.52 2.52 11.45
C ARG A 63 -3.53 2.17 12.55
N GLU A 64 -3.85 3.14 13.40
CA GLU A 64 -4.79 3.01 14.52
C GLU A 64 -6.06 3.83 14.21
N VAL A 65 -7.24 3.23 14.44
CA VAL A 65 -8.54 3.89 14.28
C VAL A 65 -9.29 3.87 15.60
N ARG A 66 -9.79 5.03 16.04
CA ARG A 66 -10.53 5.18 17.30
C ARG A 66 -11.98 4.72 17.15
N LEU A 67 -12.45 4.00 18.17
CA LEU A 67 -13.84 3.56 18.29
C LEU A 67 -14.69 4.59 19.05
N PRO A 68 -16.02 4.63 18.84
CA PRO A 68 -16.92 5.58 19.51
C PRO A 68 -16.80 5.60 21.04
N SER A 69 -16.67 4.42 21.67
CA SER A 69 -16.55 4.29 23.13
C SER A 69 -15.13 4.52 23.66
N GLY A 70 -14.19 4.99 22.83
CA GLY A 70 -12.83 5.35 23.22
C GLY A 70 -11.78 4.23 23.10
N GLY A 71 -12.19 3.03 22.68
CA GLY A 71 -11.27 1.97 22.26
C GLY A 71 -10.56 2.31 20.94
N SER A 72 -9.76 1.39 20.42
CA SER A 72 -9.16 1.51 19.10
C SER A 72 -8.91 0.16 18.46
N ILE A 73 -8.87 0.16 17.13
CA ILE A 73 -8.40 -0.97 16.33
C ILE A 73 -7.06 -0.61 15.69
N VAL A 74 -6.13 -1.56 15.66
CA VAL A 74 -4.81 -1.41 15.04
C VAL A 74 -4.74 -2.37 13.87
N LEU A 75 -4.46 -1.86 12.66
CA LEU A 75 -4.38 -2.65 11.45
C LEU A 75 -2.94 -2.77 10.99
N ASP A 76 -2.42 -4.00 10.95
CA ASP A 76 -1.07 -4.32 10.55
C ASP A 76 -1.08 -5.25 9.32
N PRO A 77 -0.91 -4.71 8.10
CA PRO A 77 -0.71 -5.53 6.92
C PRO A 77 0.68 -6.18 6.96
N THR A 78 0.71 -7.49 6.78
CA THR A 78 1.95 -8.28 6.62
C THR A 78 2.05 -8.82 5.19
N GLU A 79 3.09 -9.60 4.90
CA GLU A 79 3.29 -10.21 3.58
C GLU A 79 2.14 -11.15 3.19
N ALA A 80 1.66 -11.96 4.13
CA ALA A 80 0.69 -13.02 3.85
C ALA A 80 -0.75 -12.69 4.29
N LEU A 81 -0.89 -11.92 5.38
CA LEU A 81 -2.18 -11.65 6.01
C LEU A 81 -2.25 -10.24 6.59
N VAL A 82 -3.46 -9.78 6.89
CA VAL A 82 -3.69 -8.56 7.67
C VAL A 82 -4.06 -8.96 9.08
N SER A 83 -3.28 -8.53 10.07
CA SER A 83 -3.61 -8.70 11.49
C SER A 83 -4.31 -7.45 12.02
N ILE A 84 -5.38 -7.64 12.77
CA ILE A 84 -6.13 -6.57 13.41
C ILE A 84 -6.18 -6.84 14.91
N ASP A 85 -5.71 -5.88 15.70
CA ASP A 85 -5.74 -5.92 17.17
C ASP A 85 -6.75 -4.91 17.71
N ILE A 86 -7.38 -5.22 18.85
CA ILE A 86 -8.46 -4.41 19.44
C ILE A 86 -8.09 -4.02 20.87
N ASN A 87 -8.00 -2.71 21.09
CA ASN A 87 -7.68 -2.12 22.37
C ASN A 87 -8.92 -1.48 23.00
N SER A 88 -9.22 -1.82 24.25
CA SER A 88 -10.30 -1.17 25.01
C SER A 88 -9.88 0.23 25.49
N ALA A 89 -10.88 1.08 25.71
CA ALA A 89 -10.65 2.36 26.37
C ALA A 89 -10.09 2.14 27.78
N ARG A 90 -9.19 3.03 28.23
CA ARG A 90 -8.61 2.95 29.59
C ARG A 90 -9.75 3.06 30.61
N ALA A 91 -10.05 1.96 31.30
CA ALA A 91 -11.22 1.86 32.17
C ALA A 91 -11.19 2.89 33.31
N THR A 92 -12.08 3.88 33.26
CA THR A 92 -12.38 4.74 34.40
C THR A 92 -13.44 4.05 35.26
N LYS A 93 -12.99 3.40 36.35
CA LYS A 93 -13.79 3.01 37.54
C LYS A 93 -14.95 2.02 37.32
N GLY A 94 -14.69 0.73 37.63
CA GLY A 94 -15.64 -0.16 38.33
C GLY A 94 -16.80 -0.80 37.56
N GLY A 95 -16.97 -0.56 36.26
CA GLY A 95 -17.96 -1.25 35.44
C GLY A 95 -17.60 -2.72 35.16
N ASP A 96 -18.60 -3.51 34.76
CA ASP A 96 -18.43 -4.90 34.33
C ASP A 96 -17.46 -4.98 33.13
N ILE A 97 -16.28 -5.53 33.38
CA ILE A 97 -15.19 -5.65 32.40
C ILE A 97 -15.66 -6.47 31.19
N GLU A 98 -16.50 -7.49 31.43
CA GLU A 98 -17.01 -8.35 30.37
C GLU A 98 -17.97 -7.59 29.44
N GLN A 99 -18.82 -6.73 30.00
CA GLN A 99 -19.73 -5.89 29.21
C GLN A 99 -18.95 -4.86 28.38
N THR A 100 -17.88 -4.29 28.94
CA THR A 100 -17.02 -3.34 28.23
C THR A 100 -16.28 -4.01 27.07
N ALA A 101 -15.77 -5.22 27.29
CA ALA A 101 -15.12 -6.03 26.25
C ALA A 101 -16.10 -6.36 25.11
N LEU A 102 -17.31 -6.84 25.44
CA LEU A 102 -18.35 -7.11 24.44
C LEU A 102 -18.69 -5.87 23.62
N GLN A 103 -18.96 -4.74 24.27
CA GLN A 103 -19.32 -3.50 23.59
C GLN A 103 -18.20 -3.02 22.65
N THR A 104 -16.96 -3.05 23.12
CA THR A 104 -15.79 -2.67 22.31
C THR A 104 -15.63 -3.60 21.09
N ASN A 105 -15.80 -4.91 21.28
CA ASN A 105 -15.71 -5.89 20.19
C ASN A 105 -16.84 -5.72 19.15
N LEU A 106 -18.05 -5.35 19.57
CA LEU A 106 -19.16 -5.07 18.65
C LEU A 106 -18.90 -3.81 17.81
N GLU A 107 -18.42 -2.74 18.43
CA GLU A 107 -18.01 -1.51 17.72
C GLU A 107 -16.85 -1.79 16.76
N ALA A 108 -15.86 -2.56 17.21
CA ALA A 108 -14.74 -2.95 16.39
C ALA A 108 -15.17 -3.79 15.18
N ALA A 109 -16.12 -4.72 15.34
CA ALA A 109 -16.62 -5.53 14.23
C ALA A 109 -17.21 -4.68 13.09
N GLU A 110 -17.97 -3.63 13.42
CA GLU A 110 -18.52 -2.69 12.44
C GLU A 110 -17.42 -1.86 11.77
N GLU A 111 -16.49 -1.34 12.57
CA GLU A 111 -15.41 -0.49 12.09
C GLU A 111 -14.41 -1.27 11.22
N ILE A 112 -14.09 -2.52 11.58
CA ILE A 112 -13.27 -3.42 10.76
C ILE A 112 -13.93 -3.63 9.40
N ALA A 113 -15.23 -3.94 9.37
CA ALA A 113 -15.94 -4.11 8.10
C ALA A 113 -15.91 -2.85 7.24
N ARG A 114 -16.02 -1.67 7.86
CA ARG A 114 -15.90 -0.36 7.18
C ARG A 114 -14.48 -0.17 6.62
N GLN A 115 -13.44 -0.40 7.42
CA GLN A 115 -12.04 -0.21 7.03
C GLN A 115 -11.60 -1.18 5.93
N LEU A 116 -12.04 -2.45 5.97
CA LEU A 116 -11.75 -3.42 4.91
C LEU A 116 -12.26 -2.95 3.54
N ARG A 117 -13.42 -2.26 3.51
CA ARG A 117 -13.97 -1.67 2.29
C ARG A 117 -13.23 -0.40 1.86
N LEU A 118 -12.95 0.51 2.81
CA LEU A 118 -12.30 1.79 2.49
C LEU A 118 -10.86 1.61 2.01
N ARG A 119 -10.14 0.63 2.57
CA ARG A 119 -8.74 0.34 2.23
C ARG A 119 -8.59 -0.70 1.12
N ASP A 120 -9.70 -1.28 0.65
CA ASP A 120 -9.75 -2.42 -0.26
C ASP A 120 -8.83 -3.58 0.18
N MET A 121 -8.73 -3.84 1.49
CA MET A 121 -7.90 -4.90 2.05
C MET A 121 -8.47 -6.28 1.69
N GLY A 122 -7.66 -7.15 1.10
CA GLY A 122 -8.09 -8.50 0.75
C GLY A 122 -6.99 -9.53 0.94
N GLY A 123 -7.37 -10.80 0.84
CA GLY A 123 -6.56 -11.94 1.28
C GLY A 123 -7.04 -12.46 2.62
N LEU A 124 -6.11 -13.05 3.38
CA LEU A 124 -6.38 -13.55 4.72
C LEU A 124 -6.34 -12.39 5.73
N VAL A 125 -7.35 -12.32 6.59
CA VAL A 125 -7.45 -11.35 7.69
C VAL A 125 -7.63 -12.12 8.99
N VAL A 126 -6.85 -11.76 10.00
CA VAL A 126 -6.91 -12.34 11.35
C VAL A 126 -7.23 -11.23 12.32
N ILE A 127 -8.28 -11.41 13.11
CA ILE A 127 -8.77 -10.41 14.06
C ILE A 127 -8.61 -10.95 15.47
N ASP A 128 -7.87 -10.23 16.31
CA ASP A 128 -7.68 -10.51 17.73
C ASP A 128 -8.72 -9.73 18.54
N PHE A 129 -9.82 -10.40 18.89
CA PHE A 129 -10.86 -9.78 19.71
C PHE A 129 -10.46 -9.83 21.18
N ILE A 130 -10.92 -8.85 21.96
CA ILE A 130 -10.73 -8.87 23.42
C ILE A 130 -11.39 -10.13 23.97
N ASP A 131 -10.66 -10.87 24.81
CA ASP A 131 -11.11 -12.13 25.40
C ASP A 131 -12.50 -12.01 26.05
N MET A 132 -13.37 -12.98 25.73
CA MET A 132 -14.71 -13.10 26.30
C MET A 132 -14.89 -14.51 26.87
N SER A 133 -15.26 -14.60 28.16
CA SER A 133 -15.53 -15.87 28.84
C SER A 133 -16.83 -16.53 28.36
N SER A 134 -17.84 -15.72 28.04
CA SER A 134 -19.15 -16.18 27.60
C SER A 134 -19.17 -16.52 26.10
N ASN A 135 -19.50 -17.78 25.79
CA ASN A 135 -19.77 -18.24 24.41
C ASN A 135 -20.91 -17.47 23.73
N ARG A 136 -21.85 -16.92 24.51
CA ARG A 136 -22.95 -16.09 23.98
C ARG A 136 -22.39 -14.78 23.42
N ASN A 137 -21.42 -14.19 24.10
CA ASN A 137 -20.79 -12.92 23.71
C ASN A 137 -19.92 -13.12 22.46
N GLN A 138 -19.14 -14.20 22.41
CA GLN A 138 -18.38 -14.60 21.21
C GLN A 138 -19.28 -14.72 19.97
N ARG A 139 -20.41 -15.43 20.09
CA ARG A 139 -21.39 -15.57 18.99
C ARG A 139 -22.03 -14.24 18.59
N ALA A 140 -22.26 -13.34 19.54
CA ALA A 140 -22.81 -12.01 19.24
C ALA A 140 -21.83 -11.20 18.37
N VAL A 141 -20.54 -11.25 18.68
CA VAL A 141 -19.48 -10.60 17.89
C VAL A 141 -19.34 -11.24 16.50
N GLU A 142 -19.34 -12.59 16.41
CA GLU A 142 -19.32 -13.32 15.14
C GLU A 142 -20.52 -12.98 14.24
N ASN A 143 -21.69 -12.76 14.82
CA ASN A 143 -22.88 -12.36 14.07
C ASN A 143 -22.80 -10.91 13.63
N ARG A 144 -22.35 -10.00 14.50
CA ARG A 144 -22.19 -8.58 14.18
C ARG A 144 -21.21 -8.36 13.03
N ILE A 145 -20.06 -9.05 13.03
CA ILE A 145 -19.10 -8.93 11.93
C ILE A 145 -19.68 -9.49 10.62
N ARG A 146 -20.46 -10.57 10.68
CA ARG A 146 -21.14 -11.13 9.50
C ARG A 146 -22.13 -10.12 8.92
N GLU A 147 -23.00 -9.57 9.75
CA GLU A 147 -23.97 -8.52 9.36
C GLU A 147 -23.27 -7.31 8.75
N ALA A 148 -22.21 -6.81 9.37
CA ALA A 148 -21.47 -5.63 8.89
C ALA A 148 -20.76 -5.86 7.54
N LEU A 149 -20.43 -7.11 7.21
CA LEU A 149 -19.79 -7.52 5.97
C LEU A 149 -20.77 -7.92 4.86
N GLU A 150 -22.07 -8.07 5.14
CA GLU A 150 -23.09 -8.36 4.11
C GLU A 150 -23.19 -7.25 3.05
N LEU A 151 -22.87 -6.01 3.44
CA LEU A 151 -22.83 -4.86 2.53
C LEU A 151 -21.61 -4.88 1.60
N ASP A 152 -20.61 -5.73 1.86
CA ASP A 152 -19.43 -5.85 1.02
C ASP A 152 -19.76 -6.58 -0.30
N ARG A 153 -19.07 -6.18 -1.36
CA ARG A 153 -19.21 -6.76 -2.70
C ARG A 153 -18.21 -7.88 -2.92
N ALA A 154 -17.09 -7.85 -2.21
CA ALA A 154 -16.10 -8.91 -2.25
C ALA A 154 -16.71 -10.19 -1.68
N ARG A 155 -16.36 -11.35 -2.25
CA ARG A 155 -16.69 -12.62 -1.62
C ARG A 155 -15.90 -12.75 -0.33
N ILE A 156 -16.61 -13.04 0.76
CA ILE A 156 -16.03 -13.15 2.09
C ILE A 156 -16.35 -14.53 2.66
N GLN A 157 -15.37 -15.14 3.31
CA GLN A 157 -15.56 -16.33 4.13
C GLN A 157 -15.12 -16.01 5.54
N ILE A 158 -15.99 -16.25 6.52
CA ILE A 158 -15.76 -15.93 7.92
C ILE A 158 -15.73 -17.24 8.70
N GLY A 159 -14.66 -17.45 9.47
CA GLY A 159 -14.53 -18.54 10.42
C GLY A 159 -15.30 -18.29 11.71
N ARG A 160 -14.95 -19.03 12.75
CA ARG A 160 -15.39 -18.79 14.14
C ARG A 160 -14.21 -18.30 14.96
N ILE A 161 -14.49 -17.70 16.11
CA ILE A 161 -13.46 -17.38 17.09
C ILE A 161 -12.81 -18.70 17.54
N SER A 162 -11.50 -18.78 17.34
CA SER A 162 -10.68 -19.94 17.65
C SER A 162 -10.51 -20.10 19.17
N ARG A 163 -9.92 -21.23 19.58
CA ARG A 163 -9.54 -21.44 20.99
C ARG A 163 -8.48 -20.44 21.48
N PHE A 164 -7.80 -19.75 20.57
CA PHE A 164 -6.79 -18.74 20.87
C PHE A 164 -7.37 -17.31 20.85
N GLY A 165 -8.69 -17.14 20.78
CA GLY A 165 -9.33 -15.80 20.74
C GLY A 165 -9.35 -15.14 19.36
N LEU A 166 -8.67 -15.72 18.37
CA LEU A 166 -8.56 -15.17 17.02
C LEU A 166 -9.73 -15.55 16.12
N LEU A 167 -10.24 -14.60 15.34
CA LEU A 167 -11.17 -14.83 14.23
C LEU A 167 -10.43 -14.76 12.89
N GLU A 168 -10.55 -15.82 12.10
CA GLU A 168 -9.97 -15.89 10.76
C GLU A 168 -11.05 -15.61 9.71
N MET A 169 -10.73 -14.80 8.69
CA MET A 169 -11.59 -14.59 7.54
C MET A 169 -10.78 -14.39 6.26
N SER A 170 -11.38 -14.71 5.12
CA SER A 170 -10.82 -14.41 3.81
C SER A 170 -11.73 -13.43 3.07
N ARG A 171 -11.12 -12.43 2.41
CA ARG A 171 -11.82 -11.44 1.58
C ARG A 171 -11.22 -11.42 0.18
N GLN A 172 -12.06 -11.55 -0.84
CA GLN A 172 -11.61 -11.50 -2.23
C GLN A 172 -10.98 -10.13 -2.57
N ARG A 173 -9.77 -10.16 -3.14
CA ARG A 173 -9.13 -8.96 -3.69
C ARG A 173 -9.81 -8.55 -5.00
N LEU A 174 -10.42 -7.37 -5.02
CA LEU A 174 -11.04 -6.79 -6.23
C LEU A 174 -10.12 -5.79 -6.95
N ARG A 175 -9.30 -5.08 -6.18
CA ARG A 175 -8.37 -4.04 -6.62
C ARG A 175 -7.12 -4.11 -5.74
N PRO A 176 -5.99 -3.51 -6.19
CA PRO A 176 -4.87 -3.25 -5.30
C PRO A 176 -5.34 -2.45 -4.08
N SER A 177 -4.77 -2.74 -2.93
CA SER A 177 -5.14 -2.04 -1.69
C SER A 177 -4.66 -0.59 -1.71
N LEU A 178 -5.21 0.24 -0.83
CA LEU A 178 -4.84 1.65 -0.71
C LEU A 178 -3.34 1.83 -0.42
N GLY A 179 -2.78 0.97 0.44
CA GLY A 179 -1.36 0.97 0.80
C GLY A 179 -0.45 0.55 -0.36
N GLU A 180 -0.89 -0.38 -1.22
CA GLU A 180 -0.14 -0.78 -2.42
C GLU A 180 -0.14 0.31 -3.50
N THR A 181 -1.23 1.10 -3.58
CA THR A 181 -1.38 2.13 -4.63
C THR A 181 -0.76 3.47 -4.23
N SER A 182 -0.86 3.84 -2.95
CA SER A 182 -0.52 5.18 -2.46
C SER A 182 0.69 5.20 -1.53
N GLY A 183 1.22 4.03 -1.15
CA GLY A 183 2.34 3.89 -0.23
C GLY A 183 3.65 3.56 -0.92
N ILE A 184 4.76 4.00 -0.33
CA ILE A 184 6.10 3.47 -0.61
C ILE A 184 6.55 2.61 0.55
N VAL A 185 7.31 1.55 0.26
CA VAL A 185 7.96 0.76 1.32
C VAL A 185 8.92 1.66 2.07
N CYS A 186 8.89 1.60 3.41
CA CYS A 186 9.74 2.44 4.25
C CYS A 186 11.22 2.28 3.85
N PRO A 187 11.91 3.36 3.42
CA PRO A 187 13.28 3.26 2.94
C PRO A 187 14.28 2.94 4.06
N ARG A 188 13.89 3.14 5.32
CA ARG A 188 14.75 2.90 6.49
C ARG A 188 14.79 1.43 6.91
N CYS A 189 13.62 0.81 7.10
CA CYS A 189 13.52 -0.57 7.57
C CYS A 189 13.14 -1.56 6.46
N THR A 190 13.03 -1.10 5.22
CA THR A 190 12.64 -1.94 4.07
C THR A 190 11.34 -2.73 4.30
N GLY A 191 10.40 -2.12 5.04
CA GLY A 191 9.11 -2.76 5.38
C GLY A 191 9.12 -3.63 6.64
N GLN A 192 10.24 -3.78 7.35
CA GLN A 192 10.32 -4.60 8.57
C GLN A 192 9.61 -3.99 9.80
N GLY A 193 9.34 -2.68 9.81
CA GLY A 193 8.71 -1.99 10.95
C GLY A 193 9.60 -1.80 12.19
N THR A 194 10.77 -2.45 12.24
CA THR A 194 11.75 -2.30 13.31
C THR A 194 13.15 -2.10 12.73
N ILE A 195 14.04 -1.48 13.50
CA ILE A 195 15.44 -1.31 13.17
C ILE A 195 16.29 -1.85 14.32
N ARG A 196 17.45 -2.40 13.97
CA ARG A 196 18.39 -2.93 14.96
C ARG A 196 18.96 -1.80 15.81
N ASP A 197 19.01 -1.99 17.13
CA ASP A 197 19.60 -1.01 18.04
C ASP A 197 21.09 -0.76 17.71
N THR A 198 21.54 0.47 17.96
CA THR A 198 22.88 0.99 17.70
C THR A 198 23.98 0.07 18.22
N LYS A 199 23.88 -0.39 19.47
CA LYS A 199 24.84 -1.30 20.10
C LYS A 199 24.91 -2.64 19.38
N SER A 200 23.75 -3.21 19.08
CA SER A 200 23.63 -4.52 18.42
C SER A 200 24.15 -4.45 16.97
N LEU A 201 23.89 -3.34 16.28
CA LEU A 201 24.41 -3.06 14.95
C LEU A 201 25.94 -2.87 14.97
N ALA A 202 26.46 -2.09 15.92
CA ALA A 202 27.90 -1.87 16.07
C ALA A 202 28.68 -3.18 16.30
N LEU A 203 28.17 -4.07 17.16
CA LEU A 203 28.78 -5.39 17.37
C LEU A 203 28.75 -6.26 16.11
N ALA A 204 27.70 -6.16 15.30
CA ALA A 204 27.64 -6.86 14.02
C ALA A 204 28.67 -6.31 13.02
N ILE A 205 28.81 -4.99 12.96
CA ILE A 205 29.83 -4.32 12.13
C ILE A 205 31.23 -4.70 12.58
N LEU A 206 31.50 -4.76 13.89
CA LEU A 206 32.80 -5.17 14.43
C LEU A 206 33.19 -6.59 13.98
N ARG A 207 32.23 -7.53 13.98
CA ARG A 207 32.44 -8.89 13.47
C ARG A 207 32.74 -8.89 11.97
N LEU A 208 32.04 -8.08 11.19
CA LEU A 208 32.30 -7.93 9.74
C LEU A 208 33.68 -7.33 9.47
N ILE A 209 34.09 -6.32 10.25
CA ILE A 209 35.43 -5.74 10.16
C ILE A 209 36.49 -6.81 10.45
N GLN A 210 36.29 -7.61 11.50
CA GLN A 210 37.20 -8.70 11.85
C GLN A 210 37.29 -9.76 10.75
N GLU A 211 36.16 -10.12 10.13
CA GLU A 211 36.12 -11.06 9.01
C GLU A 211 36.85 -10.52 7.77
N GLU A 212 36.66 -9.25 7.42
CA GLU A 212 37.36 -8.63 6.30
C GLU A 212 38.85 -8.44 6.56
N ALA A 213 39.24 -8.14 7.80
CA ALA A 213 40.63 -8.01 8.21
C ALA A 213 41.38 -9.36 8.19
N ALA A 214 40.69 -10.46 8.45
CA ALA A 214 41.28 -11.81 8.45
C ALA A 214 41.57 -12.37 7.04
N LYS A 215 41.05 -11.75 5.97
CA LYS A 215 41.26 -12.22 4.59
C LYS A 215 42.69 -11.90 4.10
N ASP A 216 43.29 -12.79 3.31
CA ASP A 216 44.65 -12.63 2.78
C ASP A 216 44.80 -11.43 1.83
N ARG A 217 45.92 -10.69 1.91
CA ARG A 217 46.23 -9.48 1.10
C ARG A 217 45.32 -8.27 1.38
N THR A 218 44.83 -8.15 2.61
CA THR A 218 44.13 -6.95 3.07
C THR A 218 45.14 -5.93 3.56
N GLY A 219 45.03 -4.68 3.09
CA GLY A 219 45.84 -3.58 3.58
C GLY A 219 45.07 -2.67 4.52
N GLU A 220 43.80 -2.39 4.21
CA GLU A 220 42.95 -1.51 5.01
C GLU A 220 41.48 -1.96 4.93
N VAL A 221 40.74 -1.83 6.03
CA VAL A 221 39.29 -2.04 6.10
C VAL A 221 38.63 -0.72 6.48
N GLN A 222 37.72 -0.25 5.64
CA GLN A 222 36.98 1.00 5.84
C GLN A 222 35.52 0.68 6.16
N ALA A 223 35.05 1.09 7.33
CA ALA A 223 33.65 0.98 7.72
C ALA A 223 33.00 2.37 7.68
N VAL A 224 32.07 2.59 6.76
CA VAL A 224 31.24 3.80 6.69
C VAL A 224 29.93 3.51 7.41
N VAL A 225 29.70 4.22 8.52
CA VAL A 225 28.60 3.91 9.46
C VAL A 225 27.88 5.20 9.88
N PRO A 226 26.63 5.11 10.38
CA PRO A 226 25.92 6.25 10.97
C PRO A 226 26.71 6.86 12.13
N VAL A 227 26.48 8.16 12.39
CA VAL A 227 27.22 8.92 13.41
C VAL A 227 27.14 8.25 14.79
N ASP A 228 25.94 7.85 15.23
CA ASP A 228 25.75 7.21 16.55
C ASP A 228 26.53 5.88 16.67
N VAL A 229 26.56 5.11 15.58
CA VAL A 229 27.27 3.83 15.52
C VAL A 229 28.79 4.05 15.54
N SER A 230 29.28 5.07 14.84
CA SER A 230 30.70 5.43 14.84
C SER A 230 31.18 5.85 16.23
N ALA A 231 30.37 6.63 16.96
CA ALA A 231 30.68 7.09 18.31
C ALA A 231 30.77 5.90 19.28
N PHE A 232 29.86 4.93 19.17
CA PHE A 232 29.93 3.71 19.97
C PHE A 232 31.17 2.85 19.63
N LEU A 233 31.47 2.67 18.34
CA LEU A 233 32.63 1.89 17.89
C LEU A 233 33.96 2.50 18.36
N LEU A 234 34.13 3.82 18.22
CA LEU A 234 35.39 4.50 18.50
C LEU A 234 35.61 4.86 19.97
N ASN A 235 34.59 4.78 20.82
CA ASN A 235 34.70 5.02 22.25
C ASN A 235 34.60 3.71 23.04
N GLU A 236 33.39 3.13 23.12
CA GLU A 236 33.10 1.93 23.94
C GLU A 236 33.80 0.67 23.41
N LYS A 237 34.00 0.59 22.09
CA LYS A 237 34.60 -0.58 21.42
C LYS A 237 35.99 -0.31 20.86
N ARG A 238 36.64 0.74 21.36
CA ARG A 238 37.99 1.13 20.95
C ARG A 238 39.04 0.05 21.22
N SER A 239 38.96 -0.61 22.38
CA SER A 239 39.86 -1.72 22.74
C SER A 239 39.78 -2.86 21.73
N ASP A 240 38.56 -3.22 21.35
CA ASP A 240 38.28 -4.36 20.49
C ASP A 240 38.79 -4.08 19.06
N ILE A 241 38.65 -2.84 18.57
CA ILE A 241 39.21 -2.41 17.28
C ILE A 241 40.76 -2.51 17.30
N ASN A 242 41.40 -1.99 18.35
CA ASN A 242 42.86 -2.04 18.48
C ASN A 242 43.38 -3.49 18.54
N GLU A 243 42.63 -4.39 19.18
CA GLU A 243 42.98 -5.82 19.22
C GLU A 243 42.93 -6.43 17.81
N ILE A 244 41.89 -6.11 17.02
CA ILE A 244 41.78 -6.58 15.63
C ILE A 244 42.94 -6.02 14.78
N GLU A 245 43.27 -4.74 14.90
CA GLU A 245 44.39 -4.13 14.16
C GLU A 245 45.72 -4.80 14.52
N SER A 246 46.00 -5.00 15.82
CA SER A 246 47.27 -5.60 16.26
C SER A 246 47.42 -7.06 15.84
N ARG A 247 46.32 -7.83 15.85
CA ARG A 247 46.33 -9.26 15.46
C ARG A 247 46.41 -9.48 13.95
N SER A 248 45.71 -8.65 13.17
CA SER A 248 45.64 -8.81 11.72
C SER A 248 46.73 -8.04 10.95
N GLY A 249 47.35 -7.04 11.58
CA GLY A 249 48.29 -6.14 10.90
C GLY A 249 47.63 -5.26 9.83
N VAL A 250 46.30 -5.13 9.86
CA VAL A 250 45.49 -4.36 8.91
C VAL A 250 45.02 -3.06 9.56
N ARG A 251 45.07 -1.96 8.81
CA ARG A 251 44.53 -0.67 9.27
C ARG A 251 43.01 -0.66 9.20
N ILE A 252 42.34 -0.27 10.29
CA ILE A 252 40.88 -0.13 10.35
C ILE A 252 40.54 1.36 10.38
N VAL A 253 39.66 1.79 9.47
CA VAL A 253 39.20 3.18 9.37
C VAL A 253 37.68 3.19 9.52
N VAL A 254 37.19 3.75 10.62
CA VAL A 254 35.76 3.99 10.81
C VAL A 254 35.45 5.42 10.40
N VAL A 255 34.55 5.59 9.43
CA VAL A 255 34.09 6.88 8.92
C VAL A 255 32.64 7.09 9.33
N ALA A 256 32.39 8.18 10.05
CA ALA A 256 31.04 8.63 10.37
C ALA A 256 30.43 9.33 9.14
N SER A 257 29.27 8.86 8.67
CA SER A 257 28.50 9.53 7.63
C SER A 257 27.18 10.07 8.19
N PRO A 258 26.89 11.37 8.03
CA PRO A 258 25.59 11.94 8.39
C PRO A 258 24.50 11.60 7.35
N TYR A 259 24.87 11.04 6.19
CA TYR A 259 23.95 10.64 5.13
C TYR A 259 23.48 9.18 5.26
N LEU A 260 23.93 8.47 6.30
CA LEU A 260 23.52 7.10 6.59
C LEU A 260 22.74 7.04 7.89
N ASP A 261 21.54 6.49 7.81
CA ASP A 261 20.70 6.17 8.97
C ASP A 261 20.71 4.67 9.28
N THR A 262 20.57 4.32 10.56
CA THR A 262 20.38 2.93 10.97
C THR A 262 19.16 2.31 10.27
N PRO A 263 19.28 1.11 9.69
CA PRO A 263 20.34 0.11 9.85
C PRO A 263 21.43 0.12 8.76
N HIS A 264 21.49 1.11 7.89
CA HIS A 264 22.41 1.12 6.75
C HIS A 264 23.86 1.37 7.18
N PHE A 265 24.78 0.56 6.65
CA PHE A 265 26.23 0.72 6.81
C PHE A 265 26.94 0.09 5.62
N GLU A 266 28.22 0.42 5.43
CA GLU A 266 29.06 -0.15 4.39
C GLU A 266 30.43 -0.53 4.95
N VAL A 267 30.88 -1.76 4.70
CA VAL A 267 32.25 -2.21 5.04
C VAL A 267 32.98 -2.53 3.75
N ARG A 268 34.02 -1.75 3.45
CA ARG A 268 34.86 -1.89 2.26
C ARG A 268 36.25 -2.41 2.63
N ARG A 269 36.73 -3.35 1.84
CA ARG A 269 38.07 -3.89 1.96
C ARG A 269 38.99 -3.33 0.89
N LEU A 270 40.12 -2.78 1.29
CA LEU A 270 41.17 -2.25 0.41
C LEU A 270 42.39 -3.18 0.44
N ARG A 271 42.78 -3.68 -0.74
CA ARG A 271 43.98 -4.51 -0.90
C ARG A 271 45.23 -3.65 -0.91
N THR A 272 46.34 -4.21 -0.41
CA THR A 272 47.63 -3.53 -0.26
C THR A 272 48.12 -2.85 -1.54
N THR A 273 47.84 -3.41 -2.72
CA THR A 273 48.22 -2.83 -4.03
C THR A 273 47.57 -1.47 -4.33
N LYS A 274 46.42 -1.15 -3.70
CA LYS A 274 45.70 0.12 -3.91
C LYS A 274 46.08 1.23 -2.90
N LEU A 275 46.94 0.94 -1.92
CA LEU A 275 47.31 1.89 -0.86
C LEU A 275 48.44 2.86 -1.25
N ILE A 276 48.99 2.76 -2.47
CA ILE A 276 50.19 3.51 -2.90
C ILE A 276 49.90 5.00 -3.21
N ASN A 277 48.64 5.46 -3.19
CA ASN A 277 48.34 6.90 -3.32
C ASN A 277 48.18 7.57 -1.94
N PRO A 278 49.11 8.47 -1.55
CA PRO A 278 49.13 9.13 -0.25
C PRO A 278 48.21 10.37 -0.22
N GLU A 279 46.92 10.18 -0.51
CA GLU A 279 45.90 11.21 -0.30
C GLU A 279 44.94 10.75 0.80
N THR A 280 45.42 10.75 2.03
CA THR A 280 44.64 10.46 3.24
C THR A 280 43.48 11.47 3.42
N GLU A 281 43.62 12.67 2.86
CA GLU A 281 42.64 13.77 2.90
C GLU A 281 41.49 13.59 1.87
N LEU A 282 41.72 12.86 0.77
CA LEU A 282 40.70 12.59 -0.25
C LEU A 282 39.71 11.49 0.15
N ARG A 283 40.08 10.62 1.11
CA ARG A 283 39.28 9.45 1.51
C ARG A 283 38.01 9.80 2.28
N TYR A 284 38.04 10.87 3.09
CA TYR A 284 36.85 11.41 3.75
C TYR A 284 35.84 11.95 2.72
N ARG A 285 36.32 12.66 1.69
CA ARG A 285 35.49 13.15 0.57
C ARG A 285 34.98 12.03 -0.33
N LEU A 286 35.74 10.95 -0.53
CA LEU A 286 35.32 9.77 -1.31
C LEU A 286 34.27 8.91 -0.60
N ALA A 287 34.28 8.86 0.73
CA ALA A 287 33.28 8.14 1.52
C ALA A 287 31.93 8.90 1.63
N LEU A 288 31.98 10.24 1.69
CA LEU A 288 30.79 11.12 1.65
C LEU A 288 30.33 11.46 0.22
N GLY A 289 31.16 11.20 -0.78
CA GLY A 289 30.96 11.56 -2.17
C GLY A 289 30.21 10.50 -2.97
N ARG A 290 28.95 10.23 -2.61
CA ARG A 290 27.90 9.72 -3.52
C ARG A 290 26.54 10.03 -2.89
N GLY A 291 26.00 11.19 -3.24
CA GLY A 291 24.68 11.65 -2.78
C GLY A 291 24.15 12.91 -3.47
N ALA A 292 24.74 13.32 -4.61
CA ALA A 292 24.03 14.18 -5.55
C ALA A 292 23.61 13.29 -6.72
N PRO A 293 22.32 13.25 -7.10
CA PRO A 293 21.97 12.70 -8.40
C PRO A 293 22.69 13.56 -9.42
N THR A 294 23.69 12.95 -10.07
CA THR A 294 24.25 13.51 -11.28
C THR A 294 23.22 13.22 -12.36
N ASP A 295 22.33 14.19 -12.57
CA ASP A 295 21.59 14.32 -13.83
C ASP A 295 22.63 14.59 -14.93
N SER A 296 23.25 13.52 -15.37
CA SER A 296 24.00 13.45 -16.62
C SER A 296 23.90 12.04 -17.18
N ALA A 297 22.67 11.51 -17.21
CA ALA A 297 22.28 10.68 -18.33
C ALA A 297 22.06 11.63 -19.50
N THR A 298 23.03 11.68 -20.40
CA THR A 298 22.80 12.23 -21.74
C THR A 298 21.80 11.27 -22.39
N GLU A 299 20.51 11.55 -22.24
CA GLU A 299 19.46 10.88 -23.00
C GLU A 299 19.67 11.24 -24.46
N THR A 300 20.30 10.35 -25.22
CA THR A 300 20.05 10.26 -26.65
C THR A 300 18.54 10.10 -26.84
N PRO A 301 17.85 11.01 -27.56
CA PRO A 301 16.42 10.88 -27.75
C PRO A 301 16.17 9.62 -28.58
N VAL A 302 15.63 8.59 -27.92
CA VAL A 302 15.07 7.43 -28.61
C VAL A 302 13.77 7.93 -29.25
N SER A 303 13.81 8.10 -30.57
CA SER A 303 12.62 8.39 -31.37
C SER A 303 11.54 7.34 -31.07
N ALA A 304 10.35 7.79 -30.68
CA ALA A 304 9.19 6.93 -30.55
C ALA A 304 8.93 6.20 -31.90
N PRO A 305 8.66 4.89 -31.91
CA PRO A 305 8.18 4.25 -33.12
C PRO A 305 6.79 4.81 -33.47
N GLU A 306 6.69 5.48 -34.62
CA GLU A 306 5.40 5.90 -35.17
C GLU A 306 4.52 4.68 -35.44
N ALA A 307 3.25 4.76 -35.01
CA ALA A 307 2.24 3.75 -35.33
C ALA A 307 1.99 3.71 -36.85
N LEU A 308 2.14 2.53 -37.46
CA LEU A 308 1.98 2.29 -38.89
C LEU A 308 0.52 2.39 -39.39
N VAL A 309 -0.46 2.72 -38.53
CA VAL A 309 -1.87 2.82 -38.92
C VAL A 309 -2.43 4.17 -38.49
N ARG A 310 -2.34 5.14 -39.40
CA ARG A 310 -3.10 6.39 -39.33
C ARG A 310 -4.49 6.14 -39.93
N GLY A 311 -5.52 6.43 -39.13
CA GLY A 311 -6.94 6.55 -39.45
C GLY A 311 -7.44 5.95 -40.77
N VAL A 312 -8.01 4.75 -40.71
CA VAL A 312 -8.88 4.24 -41.78
C VAL A 312 -10.24 4.92 -41.64
N THR A 313 -10.48 5.92 -42.48
CA THR A 313 -11.85 6.40 -42.77
C THR A 313 -12.51 5.40 -43.73
N PRO A 314 -13.71 4.87 -43.42
CA PRO A 314 -14.41 3.99 -44.35
C PRO A 314 -14.77 4.73 -45.64
N THR A 315 -14.15 4.35 -46.76
CA THR A 315 -14.33 4.98 -48.08
C THR A 315 -15.54 4.46 -48.85
N HIS A 316 -16.58 3.95 -48.18
CA HIS A 316 -17.74 3.39 -48.88
C HIS A 316 -19.07 3.93 -48.34
N LEU A 317 -19.77 4.66 -49.22
CA LEU A 317 -21.18 5.00 -49.04
C LEU A 317 -22.01 3.71 -48.87
N PRO A 318 -22.99 3.69 -47.94
CA PRO A 318 -23.84 2.53 -47.74
C PRO A 318 -24.71 2.26 -48.99
N PRO A 319 -24.96 0.98 -49.33
CA PRO A 319 -25.73 0.63 -50.51
C PRO A 319 -27.18 1.13 -50.39
N ARG A 320 -27.67 1.76 -51.47
CA ARG A 320 -29.07 2.19 -51.59
C ARG A 320 -30.02 0.99 -51.44
N ARG A 321 -30.99 1.13 -50.51
CA ARG A 321 -32.14 0.23 -50.36
C ARG A 321 -32.86 0.06 -51.70
N HIS A 322 -32.83 -1.14 -52.27
CA HIS A 322 -33.71 -1.50 -53.38
C HIS A 322 -35.17 -1.52 -52.89
N LEU A 323 -35.95 -0.57 -53.39
CA LEU A 323 -37.41 -0.60 -53.33
C LEU A 323 -37.91 -1.89 -53.99
N LYS A 324 -38.56 -2.77 -53.22
CA LYS A 324 -39.32 -3.91 -53.73
C LYS A 324 -40.43 -3.38 -54.64
N ARG A 325 -40.24 -3.54 -55.95
CA ARG A 325 -41.26 -3.29 -56.97
C ARG A 325 -42.31 -4.40 -56.88
N GLN A 326 -43.56 -4.01 -56.62
CA GLN A 326 -44.73 -4.88 -56.63
C GLN A 326 -44.81 -5.64 -57.97
N LYS A 327 -44.90 -6.96 -57.94
CA LYS A 327 -45.30 -7.77 -59.11
C LYS A 327 -46.82 -7.81 -59.17
N ASN A 328 -47.39 -6.98 -60.03
CA ASN A 328 -48.75 -7.12 -60.52
C ASN A 328 -48.91 -8.46 -61.24
N HIS A 329 -49.96 -9.17 -60.87
CA HIS A 329 -50.42 -10.40 -61.50
C HIS A 329 -51.20 -10.03 -62.77
N SER A 330 -50.68 -10.35 -63.95
CA SER A 330 -51.44 -10.25 -65.20
C SER A 330 -51.41 -11.60 -65.91
N ARG A 331 -52.56 -12.27 -65.87
CA ARG A 331 -52.93 -13.46 -66.64
C ARG A 331 -52.67 -13.21 -68.14
N ARG A 332 -51.92 -14.11 -68.80
CA ARG A 332 -52.01 -14.30 -70.25
C ARG A 332 -53.08 -15.35 -70.53
N LYS A 333 -54.18 -14.94 -71.15
CA LYS A 333 -55.06 -15.81 -71.93
C LYS A 333 -54.31 -16.22 -73.19
N THR A 334 -54.22 -17.51 -73.43
CA THR A 334 -53.89 -18.13 -74.71
C THR A 334 -55.13 -18.08 -75.59
N THR A 335 -54.97 -17.59 -76.82
CA THR A 335 -55.93 -17.79 -77.93
C THR A 335 -55.12 -18.00 -79.20
N GLU A 336 -55.05 -19.25 -79.64
CA GLU A 336 -54.89 -19.66 -81.05
C GLU A 336 -55.89 -20.82 -81.23
N THR A 337 -57.03 -20.57 -81.87
CA THR A 337 -57.33 -21.01 -83.25
C THR A 337 -57.18 -22.52 -83.48
N THR A 338 -58.24 -23.29 -83.21
CA THR A 338 -59.05 -23.97 -84.24
C THR A 338 -60.34 -24.47 -83.63
#